data_AF-A0A3B9PV81-F1
#
_entry.id   AF-A0A3B9PV81-F1
#
_cell.length_a   1.000
_cell.length_b   1.000
_cell.length_c   1.000
_cell.angle_alpha   90.00
_cell.angle_beta   90.00
_cell.angle_gamma   90.00
#
_symmetry.space_group_name_H-M   'P 1'
#
loop_
_entity.id
_entity.type
_entity.pdbx_description
1 polymer ?
#
loop_
_entity_poly.entity_id
_entity_poly.type
_entity_poly.pdbx_seq_one_letter_code
_entity_poly.pdbx_strand_id
1 'polypeptide(L)'
;HAYRLANEILPKDKTDRIIVLGDFNNEMGDHALEEIQQAGMRATWEDLKIDVSKEFTYNALDPTKNHGVIDHIFYSTKSKAKVTEGGIIELKKALSDHKPVWAEFSFPKNLK
;
A
#
# COMPACT_ATOMS: atom_id res chain seq x y z
N HIS A 1 -4.53 -8.13 -10.57
CA HIS A 1 -3.27 -7.36 -10.65
C HIS A 1 -2.18 -7.93 -9.74
N ALA A 2 -2.51 -8.25 -8.48
CA ALA A 2 -1.55 -8.74 -7.49
C ALA A 2 -0.80 -10.02 -7.88
N TYR A 3 -1.51 -11.05 -8.37
CA TYR A 3 -0.91 -12.33 -8.77
C TYR A 3 0.27 -12.17 -9.74
N ARG A 4 0.05 -11.43 -10.84
CA ARG A 4 1.08 -11.19 -11.86
C ARG A 4 2.26 -10.39 -11.30
N LEU A 5 1.98 -9.39 -10.45
CA LEU A 5 3.03 -8.62 -9.78
C LEU A 5 3.91 -9.53 -8.89
N ALA A 6 3.27 -10.31 -8.01
CA ALA A 6 3.93 -11.18 -7.05
C ALA A 6 4.69 -12.35 -7.70
N ASN A 7 4.11 -12.99 -8.72
CA ASN A 7 4.64 -14.23 -9.27
C ASN A 7 5.47 -14.05 -10.55
N GLU A 8 5.22 -13.00 -11.34
CA GLU A 8 5.88 -12.85 -12.64
C GLU A 8 6.85 -11.67 -12.73
N ILE A 9 6.62 -10.60 -11.97
CA ILE A 9 7.38 -9.35 -12.05
C ILE A 9 8.41 -9.28 -10.92
N LEU A 10 7.97 -9.24 -9.65
CA LEU A 10 8.85 -9.07 -8.49
C LEU A 10 9.98 -10.13 -8.38
N PRO A 11 9.77 -11.42 -8.70
CA PRO A 11 10.85 -12.43 -8.59
C PRO A 11 11.99 -12.22 -9.59
N LYS A 12 11.70 -11.56 -10.73
CA LYS A 12 12.66 -11.29 -11.80
C LYS A 12 13.40 -9.97 -11.57
N ASP A 13 12.79 -9.03 -10.85
CA ASP A 13 13.40 -7.75 -10.52
C ASP A 13 14.51 -7.91 -9.47
N LYS A 14 15.65 -7.26 -9.72
CA LYS A 14 16.83 -7.27 -8.84
C LYS A 14 17.02 -5.96 -8.09
N THR A 15 16.11 -5.00 -8.26
CA THR A 15 16.14 -3.70 -7.60
C THR A 15 15.81 -3.86 -6.13
N ASP A 16 16.66 -3.32 -5.25
CA ASP A 16 16.41 -3.37 -3.80
C ASP A 16 15.34 -2.36 -3.35
N ARG A 17 15.22 -1.24 -4.06
CA ARG A 17 14.29 -0.15 -3.73
C ARG A 17 13.13 -0.12 -4.72
N ILE A 18 12.07 -0.85 -4.38
CA ILE A 18 10.82 -0.89 -5.14
C ILE A 18 9.72 -0.32 -4.24
N ILE A 19 8.92 0.57 -4.78
CA ILE A 19 7.63 1.00 -4.21
C ILE A 19 6.56 0.65 -5.22
N VAL A 20 5.47 0.05 -4.76
CA VAL A 20 4.27 -0.22 -5.54
C VAL A 20 3.11 0.50 -4.87
N LEU A 21 2.37 1.30 -5.63
CA LEU A 21 1.21 2.05 -5.16
C LEU A 21 0.08 1.90 -6.18
N GLY A 22 -1.14 1.74 -5.69
CA GLY A 22 -2.34 1.82 -6.51
C GLY A 22 -3.57 1.24 -5.83
N ASP A 23 -4.67 1.22 -6.59
CA ASP A 23 -5.89 0.48 -6.28
C ASP A 23 -5.70 -1.01 -6.63
N PHE A 24 -5.78 -1.87 -5.62
CA PHE A 24 -5.69 -3.33 -5.77
C PHE A 24 -7.06 -4.01 -5.82
N ASN A 25 -8.15 -3.32 -5.47
CA ASN A 25 -9.50 -3.88 -5.26
C ASN A 25 -9.52 -5.01 -4.21
N ASN A 26 -8.61 -4.99 -3.25
CA ASN A 26 -8.47 -6.00 -2.20
C ASN A 26 -8.18 -5.32 -0.87
N GLU A 27 -8.69 -5.87 0.22
CA GLU A 27 -8.40 -5.39 1.58
C GLU A 27 -7.17 -6.11 2.16
N MET A 28 -6.51 -5.52 3.17
CA MET A 28 -5.42 -6.21 3.86
C MET A 28 -5.90 -7.52 4.50
N GLY A 29 -5.20 -8.62 4.23
CA GLY A 29 -5.59 -9.98 4.64
C GLY A 29 -6.22 -10.79 3.50
N ASP A 30 -6.59 -10.16 2.38
CA ASP A 30 -6.95 -10.90 1.18
C ASP A 30 -5.75 -11.65 0.61
N HIS A 31 -5.99 -12.88 0.12
CA HIS A 31 -4.96 -13.74 -0.44
C HIS A 31 -4.10 -13.06 -1.51
N ALA A 32 -4.72 -12.20 -2.33
CA ALA A 32 -4.02 -11.43 -3.35
C ALA A 32 -2.92 -10.52 -2.78
N LEU A 33 -3.18 -9.85 -1.65
CA LEU A 33 -2.19 -8.98 -1.02
C LEU A 33 -1.17 -9.76 -0.17
N GLU A 34 -1.59 -10.90 0.38
CA GLU A 34 -0.66 -11.84 1.05
C GLU A 34 0.43 -12.33 0.09
N GLU A 35 0.09 -12.64 -1.17
CA GLU A 35 1.08 -13.02 -2.20
C GLU A 35 2.12 -11.92 -2.44
N ILE A 36 1.69 -10.65 -2.46
CA ILE A 36 2.60 -9.49 -2.60
C ILE A 36 3.56 -9.42 -1.40
N GLN A 37 3.04 -9.61 -0.19
CA GLN A 37 3.87 -9.63 1.03
C GLN A 37 4.87 -10.79 1.00
N GLN A 38 4.42 -11.99 0.62
CA GLN A 38 5.26 -13.18 0.46
C GLN A 38 6.35 -12.99 -0.61
N ALA A 39 6.10 -12.18 -1.64
CA ALA A 39 7.09 -11.79 -2.64
C ALA A 39 8.15 -10.79 -2.11
N GLY A 40 8.17 -10.51 -0.80
CA GLY A 40 9.19 -9.69 -0.15
C GLY A 40 8.85 -8.21 -0.05
N MET A 41 7.57 -7.85 -0.21
CA MET A 41 7.07 -6.51 -0.01
C MET A 41 6.45 -6.35 1.39
N ARG A 42 6.33 -5.13 1.87
CA ARG A 42 5.62 -4.78 3.10
C ARG A 42 4.65 -3.64 2.84
N ALA A 43 3.44 -3.72 3.39
CA ALA A 43 2.46 -2.63 3.34
C ALA A 43 2.86 -1.53 4.34
N THR A 44 2.73 -0.26 3.96
CA THR A 44 3.08 0.87 4.84
C THR A 44 2.20 0.94 6.10
N TRP A 45 0.98 0.39 6.05
CA TRP A 45 0.03 0.39 7.16
C TRP A 45 0.58 -0.27 8.44
N GLU A 46 1.39 -1.33 8.28
CA GLU A 46 2.02 -2.02 9.40
C GLU A 46 2.97 -1.11 10.18
N ASP A 47 3.79 -0.34 9.46
CA ASP A 47 4.77 0.57 10.06
C ASP A 47 4.10 1.82 10.67
N LEU A 48 3.04 2.32 10.01
CA LEU A 48 2.24 3.46 10.46
C LEU A 48 1.33 3.14 11.65
N LYS A 49 1.12 1.84 11.94
CA LYS A 49 0.19 1.36 12.99
C LYS A 49 -1.23 1.87 12.80
N ILE A 50 -1.67 2.00 11.55
CA ILE A 50 -3.03 2.41 11.21
C ILE A 50 -3.92 1.16 11.18
N ASP A 51 -5.02 1.18 11.92
CA ASP A 51 -6.03 0.14 11.90
C ASP A 51 -6.95 0.31 10.69
N VAL A 52 -6.53 -0.26 9.56
CA VAL A 52 -7.24 -0.13 8.27
C VAL A 52 -8.65 -0.73 8.28
N SER A 53 -8.99 -1.59 9.25
CA SER A 53 -10.34 -2.17 9.38
C SER A 53 -11.42 -1.16 9.73
N LYS A 54 -11.02 0.04 10.17
CA LYS A 54 -11.91 1.15 10.54
C LYS A 54 -11.93 2.26 9.50
N GLU A 55 -11.20 2.09 8.41
CA GLU A 55 -10.94 3.11 7.42
C GLU A 55 -11.47 2.68 6.05
N PHE A 56 -11.49 3.61 5.11
CA PHE A 56 -11.79 3.30 3.71
C PHE A 56 -11.09 4.26 2.76
N THR A 57 -10.72 3.75 1.59
CA THR A 57 -10.18 4.56 0.49
C THR A 57 -11.16 4.68 -0.65
N TYR A 58 -12.05 3.71 -0.85
CA TYR A 58 -13.02 3.75 -1.95
C TYR A 58 -14.43 4.20 -1.52
N ASN A 59 -15.05 4.95 -2.42
CA ASN A 59 -16.37 5.56 -2.36
C ASN A 59 -16.51 6.75 -1.37
N ALA A 60 -15.57 7.69 -1.42
CA ALA A 60 -15.65 8.97 -0.72
C ALA A 60 -16.85 9.86 -1.15
N LEU A 61 -17.45 9.59 -2.31
CA LEU A 61 -18.64 10.28 -2.80
C LEU A 61 -19.94 9.74 -2.17
N ASP A 62 -19.97 8.46 -1.79
CA ASP A 62 -21.03 7.83 -1.00
C ASP A 62 -20.42 6.88 0.05
N PRO A 63 -19.89 7.42 1.18
CA PRO A 63 -19.18 6.64 2.18
C PRO A 63 -19.96 5.49 2.81
N THR A 64 -21.29 5.50 2.69
CA THR A 64 -22.14 4.41 3.21
C THR A 64 -22.03 3.12 2.39
N LYS A 65 -21.44 3.18 1.20
CA LYS A 65 -21.22 2.07 0.27
C LYS A 65 -19.74 1.91 -0.08
N ASN A 66 -18.87 2.04 0.91
CA ASN A 66 -17.43 1.82 0.75
C ASN A 66 -17.09 0.31 0.75
N HIS A 67 -15.87 -0.01 0.32
CA HIS A 67 -15.29 -1.36 0.36
C HIS A 67 -13.98 -1.38 1.16
N GLY A 68 -13.94 -0.63 2.28
CA GLY A 68 -12.74 -0.55 3.10
C GLY A 68 -11.56 0.11 2.38
N VAL A 69 -10.35 -0.26 2.81
CA VAL A 69 -9.09 0.23 2.24
C VAL A 69 -8.65 -0.71 1.12
N ILE A 70 -8.71 -0.23 -0.12
CA ILE A 70 -8.28 -0.97 -1.33
C ILE A 70 -7.13 -0.30 -2.09
N ASP A 71 -6.78 0.92 -1.70
CA ASP A 71 -5.63 1.65 -2.21
C ASP A 71 -4.45 1.45 -1.24
N HIS A 72 -3.36 0.85 -1.72
CA HIS A 72 -2.24 0.46 -0.85
C HIS A 72 -0.91 0.96 -1.37
N ILE A 73 0.01 1.22 -0.44
CA ILE A 73 1.43 1.44 -0.72
C ILE A 73 2.21 0.27 -0.14
N PHE A 74 2.97 -0.41 -0.99
CA PHE A 74 3.91 -1.46 -0.62
C PHE A 74 5.33 -1.01 -0.94
N TYR A 75 6.28 -1.45 -0.13
CA TYR A 75 7.71 -1.24 -0.40
C TYR A 75 8.51 -2.53 -0.21
N SER A 76 9.59 -2.67 -0.98
CA SER A 76 10.46 -3.84 -0.87
C SER A 76 11.18 -3.84 0.48
N THR A 77 11.13 -4.96 1.19
CA THR A 77 11.86 -5.15 2.45
C THR A 77 13.38 -5.07 2.27
N LYS A 78 13.90 -5.32 1.06
CA LYS A 78 15.32 -5.17 0.71
C LYS A 78 15.81 -3.72 0.76
N SER A 79 14.89 -2.77 0.62
CA SER A 79 15.22 -1.33 0.59
C SER A 79 15.81 -0.81 1.90
N LYS A 80 15.62 -1.57 3.01
CA LYS A 80 15.91 -1.14 4.39
C LYS A 80 15.25 0.22 4.72
N ALA A 81 14.21 0.61 3.99
CA ALA A 81 13.48 1.85 4.20
C ALA A 81 12.72 1.79 5.53
N LYS A 82 12.47 2.97 6.09
CA LYS A 82 11.53 3.16 7.19
C LYS A 82 10.41 4.06 6.70
N VAL A 83 9.18 3.69 6.99
CA VAL A 83 8.04 4.60 6.86
C VAL A 83 8.02 5.50 8.09
N THR A 84 8.14 6.81 7.90
CA THR A 84 8.23 7.79 8.98
C THR A 84 6.88 8.44 9.27
N GLU A 85 6.13 8.73 8.21
CA GLU A 85 4.78 9.31 8.27
C GLU A 85 3.94 8.81 7.09
N GLY A 86 2.62 9.01 7.13
CA GLY A 86 1.72 8.57 6.08
C GLY A 86 0.28 8.45 6.57
N GLY A 87 -0.62 8.11 5.66
CA GLY A 87 -2.02 7.91 5.97
C GLY A 87 -2.94 8.04 4.77
N ILE A 88 -4.23 8.11 5.07
CA ILE A 88 -5.30 8.43 4.12
C ILE A 88 -5.59 9.93 4.24
N ILE A 89 -5.66 10.63 3.11
CA ILE A 89 -5.94 12.06 3.09
C ILE A 89 -7.45 12.28 3.10
N GLU A 90 -7.96 12.83 4.20
CA GLU A 90 -9.36 13.26 4.32
C GLU A 90 -9.57 14.66 3.72
N LEU A 91 -10.55 14.77 2.83
CA LEU A 91 -10.90 16.02 2.16
C LEU A 91 -12.30 16.48 2.58
N LYS A 92 -12.45 17.77 2.88
CA LYS A 92 -13.78 18.36 3.19
C LYS A 92 -14.80 18.15 2.06
N LYS A 93 -14.32 18.13 0.83
CA LYS A 93 -15.07 17.81 -0.37
C LYS A 93 -14.26 16.79 -1.16
N ALA A 94 -14.82 15.61 -1.35
CA ALA A 94 -14.21 14.57 -2.17
C ALA A 94 -14.01 15.08 -3.61
N LEU A 95 -12.82 14.81 -4.16
CA LEU A 95 -12.45 15.14 -5.55
C LEU A 95 -12.58 13.94 -6.48
N SER A 96 -12.67 12.74 -5.91
CA SER A 96 -12.79 11.44 -6.56
C SER A 96 -13.61 10.54 -5.63
N ASP A 97 -14.11 9.41 -6.15
CA ASP A 97 -14.60 8.31 -5.34
C ASP A 97 -13.49 7.65 -4.52
N HIS A 98 -12.23 7.76 -4.94
CA HIS A 98 -11.08 7.32 -4.13
C HIS A 98 -10.49 8.45 -3.27
N LYS A 99 -10.12 8.13 -2.03
CA LYS A 99 -9.30 8.98 -1.15
C LYS A 99 -7.82 8.76 -1.47
N PRO A 100 -7.00 9.83 -1.54
CA PRO A 100 -5.56 9.67 -1.69
C PRO A 100 -4.92 8.97 -0.49
N VAL A 101 -3.93 8.14 -0.75
CA VAL A 101 -3.03 7.56 0.26
C VAL A 101 -1.61 8.09 0.05
N TRP A 102 -0.87 8.29 1.13
CA TRP A 102 0.49 8.79 1.08
C TRP A 102 1.37 8.15 2.15
N ALA A 103 2.67 8.14 1.90
CA ALA A 103 3.69 7.69 2.85
C ALA A 103 5.01 8.42 2.61
N GLU A 104 5.68 8.78 3.70
CA GLU A 104 7.05 9.27 3.72
C GLU A 104 8.02 8.12 4.00
N PHE A 105 9.06 8.01 3.16
CA PHE A 105 10.08 6.98 3.29
C PHE A 105 11.45 7.60 3.60
N SER A 106 12.09 7.09 4.64
CA SER A 106 13.50 7.34 4.92
C SER A 106 14.34 6.15 4.46
N PHE A 107 15.21 6.37 3.48
CA PHE A 107 16.14 5.35 2.98
C PHE A 107 17.53 5.55 3.58
N PRO A 108 18.23 4.46 3.96
CA PRO A 108 19.62 4.58 4.37
C PRO A 108 20.48 5.06 3.20
N LYS A 109 21.49 5.88 3.50
CA LYS A 109 22.40 6.44 2.49
C LYS A 109 23.10 5.36 1.66
N ASN A 110 23.44 4.23 2.30
CA ASN A 110 24.03 3.05 1.67
C ASN A 110 23.22 1.80 2.04
N LEU A 111 23.05 0.87 1.08
CA LEU A 111 22.41 -0.43 1.32
C LEU A 111 23.37 -1.52 1.83
N LYS A 112 24.67 -1.17 1.98
CA LYS A 112 25.72 -2.07 2.48
C LYS A 112 25.38 -2.65 3.85
#